data_AF-A0A836WMJ1-F1
#
_entry.id   AF-A0A836WMJ1-F1
#
_cell.length_a   1.000
_cell.length_b   1.000
_cell.length_c   1.000
_cell.angle_alpha   90.00
_cell.angle_beta   90.00
_cell.angle_gamma   90.00
#
_symmetry.space_group_name_H-M   'P 1'
#
loop_
_entity.id
_entity.type
_entity.pdbx_description
1 polymer ?
#
loop_
_entity_poly.entity_id
_entity_poly.type
_entity_poly.pdbx_seq_one_letter_code
_entity_poly.pdbx_strand_id
1 'polypeptide(L)'
;MSDRPQEIDARILLDTARGFLCFFWSVPLYLLTLLRGSQLKVVVFVRLAVPLLVLPGILALSGSLLLRRTRRLGAEWSHGTDNLLRAVLAAVYFSWPAGWWLRLQRSDYLFLNFLLLILCLLWMLQAVGFLGGELGRLLGHRTLAVEAEMGEWGVVILLLLPYLAIFTIAIYHTFQSHLPLPVGMQKEVLRLPLWLRVAMLLPCAVIMSVCWKCRSLCIQRIIRGRCLSAGGR
;
A
#
# COMPACT_ATOMS: atom_id res chain seq x y z
N MET A 1 -31.84 17.92 -17.42
CA MET A 1 -31.34 16.84 -16.55
C MET A 1 -30.78 17.49 -15.30
N SER A 2 -31.41 17.22 -14.16
CA SER A 2 -31.11 17.86 -12.87
C SER A 2 -29.83 17.29 -12.28
N ASP A 3 -28.70 17.92 -12.58
CA ASP A 3 -27.38 17.63 -12.01
C ASP A 3 -27.29 18.21 -10.59
N ARG A 4 -28.16 17.73 -9.68
CA ARG A 4 -27.93 17.97 -8.26
C ARG A 4 -26.79 17.05 -7.87
N PRO A 5 -25.65 17.57 -7.36
CA PRO A 5 -24.60 16.71 -6.84
C PRO A 5 -25.23 15.80 -5.80
N GLN A 6 -25.23 14.49 -6.05
CA GLN A 6 -25.71 13.51 -5.08
C GLN A 6 -25.01 13.82 -3.75
N GLU A 7 -25.82 14.14 -2.75
CA GLU A 7 -25.32 14.50 -1.43
C GLU A 7 -24.72 13.23 -0.82
N ILE A 8 -23.40 13.08 -0.96
CA ILE A 8 -22.69 11.91 -0.46
C ILE A 8 -22.84 11.90 1.07
N ASP A 9 -23.43 10.83 1.60
CA ASP A 9 -23.67 10.67 3.03
C ASP A 9 -22.37 10.88 3.83
N ALA A 10 -22.46 11.69 4.90
CA ALA A 10 -21.35 11.99 5.79
C ALA A 10 -20.75 10.72 6.42
N ARG A 11 -21.54 9.65 6.62
CA ARG A 11 -21.03 8.36 7.10
C ARG A 11 -20.07 7.72 6.10
N ILE A 12 -20.41 7.77 4.81
CA ILE A 12 -19.58 7.23 3.72
C ILE A 12 -18.25 7.98 3.68
N LEU A 13 -18.29 9.32 3.71
CA LEU A 13 -17.08 10.15 3.72
C LEU A 13 -16.20 9.88 4.94
N LEU A 14 -16.79 9.62 6.12
CA LEU A 14 -16.05 9.32 7.34
C LEU A 14 -15.34 7.96 7.25
N ASP A 15 -16.03 6.94 6.75
CA ASP A 15 -15.44 5.60 6.54
C ASP A 15 -14.33 5.66 5.48
N THR A 16 -14.51 6.43 4.40
CA THR A 16 -13.46 6.69 3.41
C THR A 16 -12.24 7.35 4.04
N ALA A 17 -12.43 8.42 4.83
CA ALA A 17 -11.34 9.12 5.50
C ALA A 17 -10.55 8.23 6.46
N ARG A 18 -11.23 7.38 7.22
CA ARG A 18 -10.60 6.40 8.12
C ARG A 18 -9.86 5.31 7.35
N GLY A 19 -10.45 4.83 6.24
CA GLY A 19 -9.82 3.89 5.33
C GLY A 19 -8.46 4.38 4.84
N PHE A 20 -8.42 5.58 4.25
CA PHE A 20 -7.16 6.19 3.79
C PHE A 20 -6.17 6.49 4.93
N LEU A 21 -6.65 6.83 6.13
CA LEU A 21 -5.77 7.01 7.29
C LEU A 21 -5.08 5.69 7.69
N CYS A 22 -5.78 4.57 7.63
CA CYS A 22 -5.17 3.26 7.86
C CYS A 22 -4.07 2.95 6.84
N PHE A 23 -4.29 3.26 5.55
CA PHE A 23 -3.27 3.08 4.51
C PHE A 23 -2.09 4.04 4.64
N PHE A 24 -2.35 5.29 5.01
CA PHE A 24 -1.29 6.27 5.30
C PHE A 24 -0.30 5.73 6.33
N TRP A 25 -0.77 5.06 7.37
CA TRP A 25 0.08 4.49 8.41
C TRP A 25 0.61 3.09 8.08
N SER A 26 -0.11 2.28 7.30
CA SER A 26 0.36 0.92 6.97
C SER A 26 1.60 0.93 6.08
N VAL A 27 1.69 1.85 5.12
CA VAL A 27 2.83 1.99 4.20
C VAL A 27 4.16 2.23 4.93
N PRO A 28 4.33 3.26 5.77
CA PRO A 28 5.58 3.50 6.48
C PRO A 28 5.89 2.38 7.47
N LEU A 29 4.88 1.74 8.07
CA LEU A 29 5.09 0.59 8.95
C LEU A 29 5.61 -0.63 8.17
N TYR A 30 5.09 -0.92 6.97
CA TYR A 30 5.66 -1.94 6.09
C TYR A 30 7.10 -1.61 5.70
N LEU A 31 7.39 -0.36 5.31
CA LEU A 31 8.75 0.06 4.96
C LEU A 31 9.71 -0.10 6.15
N LEU A 32 9.33 0.37 7.34
CA LEU A 32 10.16 0.25 8.54
C LEU A 32 10.43 -1.21 8.92
N THR A 33 9.42 -2.07 8.82
CA THR A 33 9.55 -3.49 9.19
C THR A 33 10.39 -4.29 8.17
N LEU A 34 10.30 -3.94 6.88
CA LEU A 34 11.16 -4.49 5.83
C LEU A 34 12.60 -4.01 5.94
N LEU A 35 12.82 -2.70 6.17
CA LEU A 35 14.16 -2.10 6.29
C LEU A 35 14.91 -2.57 7.54
N ARG A 36 14.23 -2.73 8.68
CA ARG A 36 14.84 -3.16 9.95
C ARG A 36 15.02 -4.68 10.06
N GLY A 37 14.63 -5.45 9.04
CA GLY A 37 14.89 -6.89 8.93
C GLY A 37 14.69 -7.68 10.22
N SER A 38 13.43 -7.91 10.65
CA SER A 38 13.06 -8.81 11.78
C SER A 38 13.69 -8.59 13.16
N GLN A 39 14.57 -7.60 13.34
CA GLN A 39 15.21 -7.28 14.63
C GLN A 39 14.19 -6.77 15.66
N LEU A 40 13.05 -6.26 15.21
CA LEU A 40 11.97 -5.79 16.06
C LEU A 40 10.95 -6.91 16.31
N LYS A 41 10.97 -7.46 17.53
CA LYS A 41 9.96 -8.42 18.01
C LYS A 41 8.94 -7.66 18.85
N VAL A 42 7.66 -7.81 18.54
CA VAL A 42 6.60 -7.43 19.48
C VAL A 42 6.33 -8.65 20.34
N VAL A 43 6.73 -8.57 21.61
CA VAL A 43 6.48 -9.60 22.61
C VAL A 43 5.07 -9.38 23.14
N VAL A 44 4.04 -9.84 22.40
CA VAL A 44 2.65 -9.71 22.85
C VAL A 44 2.26 -10.83 23.81
N PHE A 45 2.82 -12.04 23.63
CA PHE A 45 2.63 -13.17 24.55
C PHE A 45 3.86 -14.08 24.51
N VAL A 46 4.28 -14.59 25.66
CA VAL A 46 5.52 -15.37 25.93
C VAL A 46 5.74 -16.59 25.00
N ARG A 47 4.77 -16.99 24.17
CA ARG A 47 4.88 -18.16 23.26
C ARG A 47 4.51 -17.93 21.79
N LEU A 48 3.96 -16.76 21.41
CA LEU A 48 3.53 -16.51 20.03
C LEU A 48 4.22 -15.27 19.47
N ALA A 49 5.43 -15.45 18.95
CA ALA A 49 6.20 -14.37 18.32
C ALA A 49 5.66 -14.06 16.91
N VAL A 50 4.49 -13.40 16.84
CA VAL A 50 3.93 -12.89 15.59
C VAL A 50 4.98 -12.01 14.91
N PRO A 51 5.31 -12.26 13.63
CA PRO A 51 6.19 -11.37 12.89
C PRO A 51 5.61 -9.97 12.90
N LEU A 52 6.40 -8.95 13.28
CA LEU A 52 5.94 -7.56 13.30
C LEU A 52 5.43 -7.09 11.92
N LEU A 53 5.83 -7.78 10.86
CA LEU A 53 5.35 -7.64 9.48
C LEU A 53 3.83 -7.80 9.32
N VAL A 54 3.15 -8.51 10.23
CA VAL A 54 1.69 -8.73 10.18
C VAL A 54 0.90 -7.51 10.67
N LEU A 55 1.47 -6.73 11.59
CA LEU A 55 0.82 -5.54 12.17
C LEU A 55 0.39 -4.50 11.11
N PRO A 56 1.25 -4.05 10.17
CA PRO A 56 0.82 -3.16 9.11
C PRO A 56 -0.22 -3.79 8.18
N GLY A 57 -0.19 -5.12 8.01
CA GLY A 57 -1.21 -5.86 7.25
C GLY A 57 -2.58 -5.84 7.91
N ILE A 58 -2.66 -5.98 9.23
CA ILE A 58 -3.92 -5.85 9.98
C ILE A 58 -4.48 -4.42 9.84
N LEU A 59 -3.61 -3.40 9.89
CA LEU A 59 -4.03 -2.01 9.71
C LEU A 59 -4.55 -1.76 8.29
N ALA A 60 -3.84 -2.25 7.26
CA ALA A 60 -4.28 -2.19 5.87
C ALA A 60 -5.60 -2.94 5.65
N LEU A 61 -5.79 -4.10 6.30
CA LEU A 61 -7.01 -4.89 6.23
C LEU A 61 -8.19 -4.13 6.83
N SER A 62 -8.00 -3.54 8.00
CA SER A 62 -8.99 -2.67 8.65
C SER A 62 -9.39 -1.51 7.73
N GLY A 63 -8.40 -0.86 7.10
CA GLY A 63 -8.61 0.20 6.12
C GLY A 63 -9.41 -0.26 4.90
N SER A 64 -9.06 -1.41 4.33
CA SER A 64 -9.76 -1.98 3.17
C SER A 64 -11.22 -2.34 3.48
N LEU A 65 -11.49 -2.87 4.67
CA LEU A 65 -12.85 -3.21 5.11
C LEU A 65 -13.72 -1.96 5.31
N LEU A 66 -13.13 -0.86 5.81
CA LEU A 66 -13.81 0.43 5.88
C LEU A 66 -14.12 0.97 4.49
N LEU A 67 -13.15 0.97 3.57
CA LEU A 67 -13.38 1.38 2.17
C LEU A 67 -14.43 0.50 1.48
N ARG A 68 -14.47 -0.80 1.77
CA ARG A 68 -15.47 -1.72 1.23
C ARG A 68 -16.91 -1.35 1.62
N ARG A 69 -17.13 -0.73 2.79
CA ARG A 69 -18.47 -0.24 3.19
C ARG A 69 -18.95 0.92 2.31
N THR A 70 -18.03 1.57 1.62
CA THR A 70 -18.29 2.71 0.73
C THR A 70 -18.45 2.33 -0.73
N ARG A 71 -18.61 1.02 -1.04
CA ARG A 71 -18.81 0.49 -2.41
C ARG A 71 -19.93 1.16 -3.22
N ARG A 72 -20.90 1.78 -2.56
CA ARG A 72 -22.03 2.49 -3.19
C ARG A 72 -21.63 3.78 -3.92
N LEU A 73 -20.38 4.24 -3.80
CA LEU A 73 -19.88 5.45 -4.46
C LEU A 73 -19.80 5.32 -5.99
N GLY A 74 -19.59 4.10 -6.54
CA GLY A 74 -19.49 3.88 -7.97
C GLY A 74 -19.02 2.47 -8.33
N ALA A 75 -19.20 2.07 -9.60
CA ALA A 75 -18.79 0.76 -10.09
C ALA A 75 -17.26 0.60 -10.08
N GLU A 76 -16.53 1.60 -10.58
CA GLU A 76 -15.06 1.61 -10.59
C GLU A 76 -14.49 1.60 -9.17
N TRP A 77 -15.08 2.41 -8.28
CA TRP A 77 -14.75 2.40 -6.86
C TRP A 77 -14.92 1.00 -6.25
N SER A 78 -16.04 0.33 -6.50
CA SER A 78 -16.28 -1.02 -5.98
C SER A 78 -15.22 -2.01 -6.47
N HIS A 79 -14.91 -2.01 -7.76
CA HIS A 79 -13.85 -2.87 -8.33
C HIS A 79 -12.48 -2.56 -7.71
N GLY A 80 -12.14 -1.28 -7.55
CA GLY A 80 -10.92 -0.84 -6.90
C GLY A 80 -10.82 -1.30 -5.45
N THR A 81 -11.90 -1.20 -4.67
CA THR A 81 -11.92 -1.66 -3.26
C THR A 81 -11.75 -3.18 -3.16
N ASP A 82 -12.27 -3.93 -4.13
CA ASP A 82 -12.19 -5.38 -4.15
C ASP A 82 -10.80 -5.86 -4.54
N ASN A 83 -10.21 -5.19 -5.53
CA ASN A 83 -8.82 -5.38 -5.92
C ASN A 83 -7.87 -5.09 -4.75
N LEU A 84 -8.09 -3.96 -4.06
CA LEU A 84 -7.33 -3.58 -2.87
C LEU A 84 -7.46 -4.62 -1.76
N LEU A 85 -8.67 -5.09 -1.47
CA LEU A 85 -8.88 -6.12 -0.45
C LEU A 85 -8.13 -7.42 -0.80
N ARG A 86 -8.16 -7.86 -2.07
CA ARG A 86 -7.40 -9.03 -2.52
C ARG A 86 -5.90 -8.83 -2.33
N ALA A 87 -5.36 -7.68 -2.73
CA ALA A 87 -3.95 -7.35 -2.56
C ALA A 87 -3.54 -7.35 -1.08
N VAL A 88 -4.37 -6.78 -0.20
CA VAL A 88 -4.13 -6.75 1.25
C VAL A 88 -4.20 -8.14 1.87
N LEU A 89 -5.20 -8.97 1.52
CA LEU A 89 -5.30 -10.34 2.02
C LEU A 89 -4.08 -11.18 1.59
N ALA A 90 -3.64 -11.04 0.34
CA ALA A 90 -2.43 -11.69 -0.15
C ALA A 90 -1.20 -11.19 0.62
N ALA A 91 -1.06 -9.88 0.83
CA ALA A 91 0.05 -9.32 1.61
C ALA A 91 0.05 -9.84 3.06
N VAL A 92 -1.10 -9.93 3.73
CA VAL A 92 -1.22 -10.49 5.08
C VAL A 92 -0.82 -11.96 5.10
N TYR A 93 -1.29 -12.75 4.12
CA TYR A 93 -0.94 -14.16 3.98
C TYR A 93 0.58 -14.35 3.82
N PHE A 94 1.21 -13.64 2.88
CA PHE A 94 2.65 -13.76 2.64
C PHE A 94 3.51 -13.09 3.72
N SER A 95 2.95 -12.19 4.53
CA SER A 95 3.69 -11.54 5.63
C SER A 95 4.18 -12.53 6.69
N TRP A 96 3.40 -13.59 6.91
CA TRP A 96 3.74 -14.63 7.88
C TRP A 96 4.98 -15.46 7.47
N PRO A 97 5.00 -16.17 6.33
CA PRO A 97 6.18 -16.91 5.87
C PRO A 97 7.38 -16.00 5.58
N ALA A 98 7.16 -14.77 5.11
CA ALA A 98 8.23 -13.79 4.94
C ALA A 98 8.88 -13.40 6.27
N GLY A 99 8.10 -13.31 7.34
CA GLY A 99 8.61 -13.11 8.70
C GLY A 99 9.48 -14.28 9.20
N TRP A 100 9.15 -15.51 8.83
CA TRP A 100 10.00 -16.68 9.11
C TRP A 100 11.28 -16.67 8.29
N TRP A 101 11.19 -16.28 7.02
CA TRP A 101 12.36 -16.15 6.16
C TRP A 101 13.37 -15.16 6.71
N LEU A 102 12.93 -13.96 7.11
CA LEU A 102 13.82 -12.93 7.64
C LEU A 102 14.60 -13.39 8.89
N ARG A 103 14.05 -14.33 9.67
CA ARG A 103 14.70 -14.89 10.87
C ARG A 103 15.69 -16.01 10.54
N LEU A 104 15.39 -16.84 9.55
CA LEU A 104 16.15 -18.07 9.28
C LEU A 104 17.13 -17.94 8.11
N GLN A 105 16.80 -17.12 7.10
CA GLN A 105 17.58 -16.80 5.90
C GLN A 105 18.22 -18.00 5.17
N ARG A 106 17.63 -19.20 5.32
CA ARG A 106 18.24 -20.46 4.87
C ARG A 106 17.48 -21.19 3.75
N SER A 107 16.26 -20.76 3.43
CA SER A 107 15.38 -21.46 2.51
C SER A 107 14.97 -20.58 1.33
N ASP A 108 15.26 -21.05 0.12
CA ASP A 108 14.87 -20.38 -1.14
C ASP A 108 13.35 -20.35 -1.31
N TYR A 109 12.64 -21.37 -0.83
CA TYR A 109 11.16 -21.38 -0.83
C TYR A 109 10.59 -20.24 0.02
N LEU A 110 11.13 -20.04 1.22
CA LEU A 110 10.72 -18.94 2.09
C LEU A 110 11.14 -17.57 1.52
N PHE A 111 12.23 -17.53 0.76
CA PHE A 111 12.64 -16.32 0.02
C PHE A 111 11.64 -15.97 -1.08
N LEU A 112 11.18 -16.94 -1.87
CA LEU A 112 10.13 -16.71 -2.87
C LEU A 112 8.85 -16.14 -2.25
N ASN A 113 8.47 -16.59 -1.05
CA ASN A 113 7.34 -16.01 -0.32
C ASN A 113 7.59 -14.54 0.09
N PHE A 114 8.82 -14.20 0.49
CA PHE A 114 9.21 -12.81 0.74
C PHE A 114 9.14 -11.97 -0.54
N LEU A 115 9.51 -12.52 -1.69
CA LEU A 115 9.39 -11.84 -2.98
C LEU A 115 7.92 -11.64 -3.40
N LEU A 116 7.07 -12.64 -3.19
CA LEU A 116 5.63 -12.54 -3.42
C LEU A 116 4.98 -11.50 -2.51
N LEU A 117 5.45 -11.38 -1.26
CA LEU A 117 5.02 -10.30 -0.38
C LEU A 117 5.33 -8.92 -0.98
N ILE A 118 6.56 -8.70 -1.47
CA ILE A 118 6.93 -7.42 -2.09
C ILE A 118 5.98 -7.11 -3.25
N LEU A 119 5.72 -8.09 -4.13
CA LEU A 119 4.76 -7.91 -5.23
C LEU A 119 3.35 -7.57 -4.74
N CYS A 120 2.87 -8.21 -3.67
CA CYS A 120 1.57 -7.89 -3.08
C CYS A 120 1.53 -6.47 -2.50
N LEU A 121 2.63 -5.98 -1.92
CA LEU A 121 2.73 -4.62 -1.40
C LEU A 121 2.75 -3.59 -2.54
N LEU A 122 3.44 -3.87 -3.66
CA LEU A 122 3.39 -3.02 -4.85
C LEU A 122 1.97 -2.99 -5.43
N TRP A 123 1.31 -4.14 -5.55
CA TRP A 123 -0.08 -4.23 -5.99
C TRP A 123 -1.02 -3.46 -5.06
N MET A 124 -0.82 -3.55 -3.74
CA MET A 124 -1.57 -2.77 -2.76
C MET A 124 -1.37 -1.26 -2.96
N LEU A 125 -0.13 -0.79 -3.11
CA LEU A 125 0.17 0.63 -3.35
C LEU A 125 -0.50 1.13 -4.64
N GLN A 126 -0.44 0.33 -5.70
CA GLN A 126 -1.09 0.62 -6.97
C GLN A 126 -2.62 0.78 -6.79
N ALA A 127 -3.26 -0.17 -6.11
CA ALA A 127 -4.70 -0.15 -5.86
C ALA A 127 -5.13 1.04 -4.97
N VAL A 128 -4.31 1.43 -3.99
CA VAL A 128 -4.54 2.64 -3.19
C VAL A 128 -4.41 3.90 -4.03
N GLY A 129 -3.42 3.97 -4.93
CA GLY A 129 -3.26 5.05 -5.90
C GLY A 129 -4.50 5.20 -6.78
N PHE A 130 -4.94 4.10 -7.40
CA PHE A 130 -6.16 4.07 -8.20
C PHE A 130 -7.38 4.62 -7.44
N LEU A 131 -7.62 4.14 -6.21
CA LEU A 131 -8.73 4.63 -5.39
C LEU A 131 -8.57 6.09 -4.98
N GLY A 132 -7.36 6.56 -4.72
CA GLY A 132 -7.10 7.98 -4.46
C GLY A 132 -7.44 8.85 -5.65
N GLY A 133 -7.12 8.38 -6.86
CA GLY A 133 -7.44 9.08 -8.09
C GLY A 133 -8.94 9.12 -8.37
N GLU A 134 -9.61 7.99 -8.18
CA GLU A 134 -11.04 7.87 -8.35
C GLU A 134 -11.82 8.73 -7.35
N LEU A 135 -11.39 8.77 -6.08
CA LEU A 135 -11.96 9.71 -5.12
C LEU A 135 -11.76 11.16 -5.57
N GLY A 136 -10.57 11.50 -6.07
CA GLY A 136 -10.28 12.82 -6.63
C GLY A 136 -11.27 13.21 -7.74
N ARG A 137 -11.57 12.29 -8.66
CA ARG A 137 -12.55 12.50 -9.74
C ARG A 137 -13.97 12.67 -9.20
N LEU A 138 -14.42 11.78 -8.31
CA LEU A 138 -15.74 11.86 -7.67
C LEU A 138 -15.94 13.16 -6.87
N LEU A 139 -14.86 13.69 -6.27
CA LEU A 139 -14.91 14.92 -5.51
C LEU A 139 -14.66 16.18 -6.37
N GLY A 140 -14.37 16.05 -7.67
CA GLY A 140 -14.08 17.16 -8.58
C GLY A 140 -12.66 17.76 -8.46
N HIS A 141 -11.74 17.10 -7.77
CA HIS A 141 -10.37 17.53 -7.56
C HIS A 141 -9.42 16.86 -8.57
N ARG A 142 -9.30 17.43 -9.77
CA ARG A 142 -8.44 16.91 -10.85
C ARG A 142 -6.95 16.81 -10.48
N THR A 143 -6.45 17.74 -9.67
CA THR A 143 -5.05 17.71 -9.22
C THR A 143 -4.73 16.47 -8.40
N LEU A 144 -5.66 16.04 -7.53
CA LEU A 144 -5.50 14.81 -6.76
C LEU A 144 -5.53 13.57 -7.66
N ALA A 145 -6.37 13.57 -8.70
CA ALA A 145 -6.41 12.48 -9.66
C ALA A 145 -5.06 12.29 -10.39
N VAL A 146 -4.47 13.39 -10.87
CA VAL A 146 -3.17 13.37 -11.54
C VAL A 146 -2.05 12.93 -10.59
N GLU A 147 -2.02 13.44 -9.36
CA GLU A 147 -1.03 13.03 -8.37
C GLU A 147 -1.12 11.53 -8.04
N ALA A 148 -2.34 11.00 -7.97
CA ALA A 148 -2.58 9.60 -7.70
C ALA A 148 -2.15 8.70 -8.87
N GLU A 149 -2.44 9.11 -10.11
CA GLU A 149 -1.97 8.44 -11.33
C GLU A 149 -0.44 8.46 -11.44
N MET A 150 0.20 9.60 -11.14
CA MET A 150 1.67 9.69 -11.08
C MET A 150 2.25 8.76 -10.02
N GLY A 151 1.60 8.65 -8.85
CA GLY A 151 1.97 7.69 -7.82
C GLY A 151 1.87 6.25 -8.31
N GLU A 152 0.77 5.91 -9.00
CA GLU A 152 0.54 4.59 -9.58
C GLU A 152 1.62 4.19 -10.59
N TRP A 153 1.87 5.05 -11.59
CA TRP A 153 2.93 4.85 -12.58
C TRP A 153 4.32 4.83 -11.93
N GLY A 154 4.52 5.64 -10.89
CA GLY A 154 5.73 5.61 -10.07
C GLY A 154 5.98 4.24 -9.44
N VAL A 155 4.95 3.56 -8.95
CA VAL A 155 5.08 2.19 -8.42
C VAL A 155 5.52 1.22 -9.51
N VAL A 156 5.01 1.35 -10.74
CA VAL A 156 5.42 0.47 -11.84
C VAL A 156 6.86 0.75 -12.28
N ILE A 157 7.19 2.01 -12.55
CA ILE A 157 8.46 2.40 -13.18
C ILE A 157 9.61 2.39 -12.17
N LEU A 158 9.40 2.91 -10.96
CA LEU A 158 10.47 3.09 -9.98
C LEU A 158 10.59 1.94 -8.99
N LEU A 159 9.57 1.08 -8.84
CA LEU A 159 9.61 -0.07 -7.94
C LEU A 159 9.55 -1.40 -8.68
N LEU A 160 8.48 -1.67 -9.42
CA LEU A 160 8.25 -2.98 -10.03
C LEU A 160 9.31 -3.33 -11.09
N LEU A 161 9.59 -2.41 -12.01
CA LEU A 161 10.53 -2.67 -13.11
C LEU A 161 11.97 -2.90 -12.61
N PRO A 162 12.54 -2.04 -11.73
CA PRO A 162 13.83 -2.31 -11.12
C PRO A 162 13.86 -3.61 -10.31
N TYR A 163 12.77 -3.91 -9.59
CA TYR A 163 12.66 -5.15 -8.83
C TYR A 163 12.73 -6.39 -9.73
N LEU A 164 12.00 -6.39 -10.85
CA LEU A 164 12.04 -7.47 -11.84
C LEU A 164 13.41 -7.58 -12.51
N ALA A 165 14.06 -6.45 -12.83
CA ALA A 165 15.41 -6.44 -13.39
C ALA A 165 16.44 -7.05 -12.42
N ILE A 166 16.41 -6.65 -11.15
CA ILE A 166 17.30 -7.21 -10.12
C ILE A 166 17.05 -8.71 -9.94
N PHE A 167 15.78 -9.11 -9.91
CA PHE A 167 15.40 -10.52 -9.75
C PHE A 167 15.89 -11.38 -10.91
N THR A 168 15.72 -10.92 -12.16
CA THR A 168 16.18 -11.64 -13.36
C THR A 168 17.71 -11.74 -13.42
N ILE A 169 18.43 -10.66 -13.09
CA ILE A 169 19.89 -10.65 -12.99
C ILE A 169 20.37 -11.60 -11.87
N ALA A 170 19.70 -11.60 -10.71
CA ALA A 170 20.03 -12.49 -9.60
C ALA A 170 19.85 -13.96 -9.98
N ILE A 171 18.76 -14.31 -10.69
CA ILE A 171 18.56 -15.66 -11.22
C ILE A 171 19.69 -16.06 -12.16
N TYR A 172 20.06 -15.19 -13.10
CA TYR A 172 21.15 -15.44 -14.03
C TYR A 172 22.47 -15.73 -13.30
N HIS A 173 22.81 -14.93 -12.28
CA HIS A 173 23.99 -15.16 -11.46
C HIS A 173 23.91 -16.43 -10.61
N THR A 174 22.74 -16.78 -10.09
CA THR A 174 22.53 -18.05 -9.38
C THR A 174 22.80 -19.25 -10.28
N PHE A 175 22.37 -19.21 -11.54
CA PHE A 175 22.65 -20.28 -12.51
C PHE A 175 24.14 -20.36 -12.88
N GLN A 176 24.83 -19.23 -13.02
CA GLN A 176 26.24 -19.22 -13.42
C GLN A 176 27.23 -19.51 -12.28
N SER A 177 26.94 -19.02 -11.07
CA SER A 177 27.89 -19.01 -9.95
C SER A 177 27.52 -19.97 -8.83
N HIS A 178 26.42 -20.75 -8.98
CA HIS A 178 25.85 -21.62 -7.94
C HIS A 178 25.60 -20.94 -6.58
N LEU A 179 25.49 -19.61 -6.57
CA LEU A 179 25.24 -18.83 -5.36
C LEU A 179 23.75 -18.92 -4.98
N PRO A 180 23.43 -19.02 -3.68
CA PRO A 180 22.04 -18.96 -3.22
C PRO A 180 21.35 -17.68 -3.72
N LEU A 181 20.14 -17.82 -4.25
CA LEU A 181 19.37 -16.72 -4.82
C LEU A 181 19.25 -15.49 -3.91
N PRO A 182 19.03 -15.63 -2.58
CA PRO A 182 18.93 -14.47 -1.70
C PRO A 182 20.23 -13.66 -1.63
N VAL A 183 21.39 -14.34 -1.66
CA VAL A 183 22.70 -13.71 -1.58
C VAL A 183 23.01 -12.96 -2.89
N GLY A 184 22.66 -13.55 -4.03
CA GLY A 184 22.76 -12.89 -5.33
C GLY A 184 21.93 -11.60 -5.37
N MET A 185 20.66 -11.68 -4.97
CA MET A 185 19.75 -10.53 -5.02
C MET A 185 20.17 -9.40 -4.07
N GLN A 186 20.63 -9.74 -2.85
CA GLN A 186 21.12 -8.74 -1.90
C GLN A 186 22.34 -7.97 -2.44
N LYS A 187 23.26 -8.67 -3.11
CA LYS A 187 24.43 -8.03 -3.74
C LYS A 187 24.02 -7.05 -4.83
N GLU A 188 23.09 -7.44 -5.70
CA GLU A 188 22.60 -6.55 -6.76
C GLU A 188 21.87 -5.31 -6.21
N VAL A 189 21.06 -5.46 -5.16
CA VAL A 189 20.43 -4.30 -4.50
C VAL A 189 21.45 -3.34 -3.91
N LEU A 190 22.53 -3.86 -3.30
CA LEU A 190 23.59 -3.04 -2.72
C LEU A 190 24.46 -2.33 -3.77
N ARG A 191 24.54 -2.89 -4.98
CA ARG A 191 25.20 -2.26 -6.13
C ARG A 191 24.42 -1.07 -6.71
N LEU A 192 23.13 -0.95 -6.41
CA LEU A 192 22.36 0.18 -6.89
C LEU A 192 22.89 1.49 -6.30
N PRO A 193 23.01 2.54 -7.14
CA PRO A 193 23.45 3.84 -6.67
C PRO A 193 22.46 4.38 -5.64
N LEU A 194 22.97 5.14 -4.66
CA LEU A 194 22.18 5.63 -3.54
C LEU A 194 20.95 6.44 -3.99
N TRP A 195 21.09 7.27 -5.03
CA TRP A 195 20.00 8.08 -5.57
C TRP A 195 18.83 7.22 -6.08
N LEU A 196 19.11 6.05 -6.68
CA LEU A 196 18.06 5.15 -7.18
C LEU A 196 17.33 4.49 -6.01
N ARG A 197 18.07 4.08 -4.96
CA ARG A 197 17.47 3.56 -3.72
C ARG A 197 16.59 4.59 -3.01
N VAL A 198 16.98 5.87 -3.04
CA VAL A 198 16.15 6.97 -2.51
C VAL A 198 14.94 7.22 -3.42
N ALA A 199 15.11 7.20 -4.74
CA ALA A 199 14.02 7.37 -5.70
C ALA A 199 12.95 6.28 -5.58
N MET A 200 13.32 5.05 -5.21
CA MET A 200 12.38 3.97 -4.91
C MET A 200 11.41 4.30 -3.76
N LEU A 201 11.77 5.21 -2.84
CA LEU A 201 10.87 5.63 -1.76
C LEU A 201 9.85 6.68 -2.21
N LEU A 202 10.08 7.32 -3.36
CA LEU A 202 9.26 8.42 -3.84
C LEU A 202 7.82 8.00 -4.15
N PRO A 203 7.54 6.88 -4.84
CA PRO A 203 6.16 6.40 -5.04
C PRO A 203 5.42 6.18 -3.71
N CYS A 204 6.09 5.63 -2.70
CA CYS A 204 5.50 5.45 -1.38
C CYS A 204 5.12 6.79 -0.74
N ALA A 205 6.00 7.79 -0.81
CA ALA A 205 5.75 9.13 -0.30
C ALA A 205 4.58 9.82 -1.03
N VAL A 206 4.51 9.69 -2.35
CA VAL A 206 3.40 10.22 -3.16
C VAL A 206 2.07 9.55 -2.76
N ILE A 207 2.03 8.22 -2.66
CA ILE A 207 0.81 7.50 -2.23
C ILE A 207 0.40 7.89 -0.81
N MET A 208 1.35 8.06 0.12
CA MET A 208 1.05 8.57 1.46
C MET A 208 0.46 9.98 1.43
N SER A 209 1.03 10.88 0.61
CA SER A 209 0.49 12.23 0.40
C SER A 209 -0.95 12.19 -0.14
N VAL A 210 -1.21 11.33 -1.14
CA VAL A 210 -2.54 11.11 -1.71
C VAL A 210 -3.52 10.62 -0.64
N CYS A 211 -3.16 9.60 0.15
CA CYS A 211 -3.99 9.12 1.27
C CYS A 211 -4.35 10.24 2.25
N TRP A 212 -3.37 11.08 2.61
CA TRP A 212 -3.59 12.20 3.52
C TRP A 212 -4.52 13.28 2.93
N LYS A 213 -4.35 13.59 1.64
CA LYS A 213 -5.22 14.52 0.91
C LYS A 213 -6.64 13.99 0.80
N CYS A 214 -6.83 12.72 0.42
CA CYS A 214 -8.12 12.05 0.38
C CYS A 214 -8.87 12.18 1.73
N ARG A 215 -8.19 11.84 2.83
CA ARG A 215 -8.73 11.99 4.19
C ARG A 215 -9.15 13.44 4.46
N SER A 216 -8.27 14.40 4.19
CA SER A 216 -8.51 15.82 4.45
C SER A 216 -9.72 16.34 3.67
N LEU A 217 -9.85 15.97 2.39
CA LEU A 217 -10.98 16.37 1.55
C LEU A 217 -12.31 15.79 2.04
N CYS A 218 -12.33 14.52 2.44
CA CYS A 218 -13.52 13.91 3.02
C CYS A 218 -13.97 14.65 4.29
N ILE A 219 -13.04 14.96 5.19
CA ILE A 219 -13.34 15.70 6.44
C ILE A 219 -13.84 17.11 6.13
N GLN A 220 -13.19 17.84 5.21
CA GLN A 220 -13.60 19.18 4.80
C GLN A 220 -15.03 19.21 4.23
N ARG A 221 -15.40 18.22 3.39
CA ARG A 221 -16.78 18.11 2.88
C ARG A 221 -17.80 17.85 3.98
N ILE A 222 -17.49 16.99 4.95
CA ILE A 222 -18.39 16.74 6.10
C ILE A 222 -18.62 18.03 6.90
N ILE A 223 -17.56 18.79 7.19
CA ILE A 223 -17.66 20.04 7.94
C ILE A 223 -18.49 21.07 7.17
N ARG A 224 -18.20 21.26 5.87
CA ARG A 224 -18.95 22.20 5.02
C ARG A 224 -20.43 21.83 4.91
N GLY A 225 -20.76 20.55 4.75
CA GLY A 225 -22.15 20.06 4.72
C GLY A 225 -22.91 20.35 6.02
N ARG A 226 -22.26 20.20 7.18
CA ARG A 226 -22.85 20.56 8.48
C ARG A 226 -23.10 22.07 8.64
N CYS A 227 -22.16 22.90 8.20
CA CYS A 227 -22.32 24.36 8.28
C CYS A 227 -23.48 24.87 7.42
N LEU A 228 -23.67 24.30 6.22
CA LEU A 228 -24.78 24.65 5.33
C LEU A 228 -26.14 24.22 5.90
N SER A 229 -26.19 23.06 6.58
CA SER A 229 -27.42 22.61 7.26
C SER A 229 -27.78 23.45 8.49
N ALA A 230 -26.80 24.05 9.15
CA ALA A 230 -27.00 24.90 10.34
C ALA A 230 -27.38 26.36 10.01
N GLY A 231 -26.93 26.90 8.87
CA GLY A 231 -27.22 28.29 8.45
C GLY A 231 -28.51 28.47 7.63
N GLY A 232 -29.27 27.39 7.39
CA GLY A 232 -30.53 27.40 6.64
C GLY A 232 -31.79 27.31 7.51
N ARG A 233 -31.71 27.66 8.80
CA ARG A 233 -32.86 27.77 9.72
C ARG A 233 -33.05 29.21 10.16
#